data_AF-A0A832ZAK1-F1
#
_entry.id   AF-A0A832ZAK1-F1
#
_cell.length_a   1.000
_cell.length_b   1.000
_cell.length_c   1.000
_cell.angle_alpha   90.00
_cell.angle_beta   90.00
_cell.angle_gamma   90.00
#
_symmetry.space_group_name_H-M   'P 1'
#
loop_
_entity.id
_entity.type
_entity.pdbx_description
1 polymer ?
#
loop_
_entity_poly.entity_id
_entity_poly.type
_entity_poly.pdbx_seq_one_letter_code
_entity_poly.pdbx_strand_id
1 'polypeptide(L)'
;CYIIGGKSLDGKDYLTEEQLNKCIQLAESVNKKPYVVPIGVICPLGNMVSAAVMAITLAGILEDYKVGRKIIRFSQETVEREIIMALQVMAAIIRTSGIYGLLKTINIELLIKNASIIHLTEDQEMLETALKKLKNIDPEIWEKVKKAKIHPTTLVDSQELVKELRTLIGGKAAEGAIERSMKKLFMG
;
A
#
# COMPACT_ATOMS: atom_id res chain seq x y z
N CYS A 1 10.42 3.74 -20.86
CA CYS A 1 11.41 4.09 -19.82
C CYS A 1 11.82 2.80 -19.11
N TYR A 2 12.91 2.83 -18.35
CA TYR A 2 13.28 1.74 -17.44
C TYR A 2 13.29 2.26 -16.01
N ILE A 3 12.79 1.47 -15.07
CA ILE A 3 12.90 1.72 -13.63
C ILE A 3 14.02 0.81 -13.13
N ILE A 4 15.04 1.40 -12.51
CA ILE A 4 16.25 0.71 -12.04
C ILE A 4 16.29 0.80 -10.52
N GLY A 5 16.52 -0.33 -9.86
CA GLY A 5 16.67 -0.38 -8.42
C GLY A 5 17.99 0.20 -7.96
N GLY A 6 17.93 1.20 -7.09
CA GLY A 6 19.07 1.68 -6.31
C GLY A 6 19.04 1.13 -4.88
N LYS A 7 19.67 1.89 -3.98
CA LYS A 7 19.69 1.64 -2.54
C LYS A 7 18.30 1.36 -1.97
N SER A 8 18.16 0.37 -1.10
CA SER A 8 16.85 0.06 -0.51
C SER A 8 16.39 1.09 0.51
N LEU A 9 15.09 1.00 0.85
CA LEU A 9 14.45 1.87 1.85
C LEU A 9 15.08 1.74 3.25
N ASP A 10 15.63 0.58 3.59
CA ASP A 10 16.38 0.33 4.83
C ASP A 10 17.89 0.62 4.72
N GLY A 11 18.33 1.21 3.60
CA GLY A 11 19.71 1.65 3.41
C GLY A 11 20.71 0.56 3.02
N LYS A 12 20.26 -0.61 2.56
CA LYS A 12 21.12 -1.66 2.01
C LYS A 12 21.44 -1.40 0.55
N ASP A 13 22.69 -1.64 0.19
CA ASP A 13 23.17 -1.56 -1.18
C ASP A 13 23.25 -2.99 -1.74
N TYR A 14 22.48 -3.25 -2.80
CA TYR A 14 22.43 -4.56 -3.49
C TYR A 14 23.31 -4.59 -4.76
N LEU A 15 23.81 -3.42 -5.15
CA LEU A 15 24.58 -3.19 -6.37
C LEU A 15 25.73 -2.25 -6.01
N THR A 16 26.88 -2.43 -6.65
CA THR A 16 27.91 -1.39 -6.64
C THR A 16 27.49 -0.22 -7.54
N GLU A 17 28.10 0.95 -7.34
CA GLU A 17 27.88 2.11 -8.21
C GLU A 17 28.22 1.81 -9.67
N GLU A 18 29.27 1.02 -9.92
CA GLU A 18 29.65 0.57 -11.27
C GLU A 18 28.54 -0.29 -11.91
N GLN A 19 27.95 -1.22 -11.16
CA GLN A 19 26.85 -2.05 -11.64
C GLN A 19 25.61 -1.22 -11.95
N LEU A 20 25.27 -0.25 -11.09
CA LEU A 20 24.16 0.66 -11.32
C LEU A 20 24.38 1.50 -12.59
N ASN A 21 25.58 2.05 -12.78
CA ASN A 21 25.93 2.84 -13.96
C ASN A 21 25.84 2.01 -15.25
N LYS A 22 26.24 0.74 -15.23
CA LYS A 22 26.04 -0.17 -16.37
C LYS A 22 24.57 -0.35 -16.73
N CYS A 23 23.68 -0.48 -15.73
CA CYS A 23 22.23 -0.57 -15.97
C CYS A 23 21.65 0.73 -16.57
N ILE A 24 22.13 1.89 -16.11
CA ILE A 24 21.72 3.21 -16.63
C ILE A 24 22.15 3.36 -18.09
N GLN A 25 23.43 3.11 -18.37
CA GLN A 25 23.99 3.18 -19.73
C GLN A 25 23.27 2.22 -20.69
N LEU A 26 22.91 1.02 -20.21
CA LEU A 26 22.14 0.08 -21.01
C LEU A 26 20.77 0.65 -21.41
N ALA A 27 20.03 1.26 -20.47
CA ALA A 27 18.74 1.89 -20.77
C ALA A 27 18.88 3.05 -21.77
N GLU A 28 19.91 3.88 -21.60
CA GLU A 28 20.20 5.02 -22.48
C GLU A 28 20.61 4.58 -23.88
N SER A 29 21.39 3.49 -24.00
CA SER A 29 21.84 2.95 -25.29
C SER A 29 20.68 2.52 -26.22
N VAL A 30 19.52 2.23 -25.66
CA VAL A 30 18.28 1.90 -26.39
C VAL A 30 17.27 3.07 -26.41
N ASN A 31 17.75 4.30 -26.20
CA ASN A 31 16.97 5.54 -26.17
C ASN A 31 15.78 5.50 -25.19
N LYS A 32 15.93 4.80 -24.06
CA LYS A 32 14.93 4.79 -22.99
C LYS A 32 15.44 5.57 -21.79
N LYS A 33 14.64 6.52 -21.31
CA LYS A 33 14.94 7.26 -20.07
C LYS A 33 15.03 6.31 -18.86
N PRO A 34 16.16 6.28 -18.13
CA PRO A 34 16.29 5.54 -16.88
C PRO A 34 15.71 6.34 -15.71
N TYR A 35 15.11 5.65 -14.76
CA TYR A 35 14.64 6.19 -13.49
C TYR A 35 15.19 5.33 -12.36
N VAL A 36 16.10 5.89 -11.56
CA VAL A 36 16.65 5.20 -10.40
C VAL A 36 15.76 5.47 -9.19
N VAL A 37 15.28 4.41 -8.55
CA VAL A 37 14.41 4.49 -7.38
C VAL A 37 14.84 3.45 -6.33
N PRO A 38 14.49 3.60 -5.05
CA PRO A 38 14.77 2.58 -4.07
C PRO A 38 14.20 1.21 -4.47
N ILE A 39 14.98 0.13 -4.29
CA ILE A 39 14.56 -1.20 -4.78
C ILE A 39 13.19 -1.65 -4.25
N GLY A 40 12.83 -1.25 -3.02
CA GLY A 40 11.56 -1.56 -2.38
C GLY A 40 10.32 -0.93 -3.04
N VAL A 41 10.49 0.08 -3.90
CA VAL A 41 9.37 0.75 -4.59
C VAL A 41 9.27 0.42 -6.08
N ILE A 42 10.19 -0.39 -6.62
CA ILE A 42 10.16 -0.75 -8.05
C ILE A 42 8.85 -1.45 -8.40
N CYS A 43 8.48 -2.51 -7.68
CA CYS A 43 7.28 -3.28 -8.01
C CYS A 43 6.00 -2.41 -7.91
N PRO A 44 5.76 -1.67 -6.81
CA PRO A 44 4.64 -0.74 -6.73
C PRO A 44 4.58 0.28 -7.86
N LEU A 45 5.71 0.76 -8.38
CA LEU A 45 5.75 1.77 -9.46
C LEU A 45 5.76 1.18 -10.88
N GLY A 46 6.32 -0.02 -11.05
CA GLY A 46 6.64 -0.60 -12.35
C GLY A 46 5.68 -1.69 -12.83
N ASN A 47 5.02 -2.41 -11.93
CA ASN A 47 4.07 -3.45 -12.31
C ASN A 47 2.69 -2.82 -12.54
N MET A 48 2.05 -3.14 -13.68
CA MET A 48 0.80 -2.48 -14.12
C MET A 48 -0.29 -2.45 -13.06
N VAL A 49 -0.55 -3.57 -12.39
CA VAL A 49 -1.64 -3.69 -11.40
C VAL A 49 -1.32 -2.89 -10.13
N SER A 50 -0.11 -3.04 -9.57
CA SER A 50 0.25 -2.33 -8.34
C SER A 50 0.45 -0.83 -8.56
N ALA A 51 0.91 -0.41 -9.74
CA ALA A 51 1.01 0.99 -10.10
C ALA A 51 -0.36 1.67 -10.15
N ALA A 52 -1.38 1.00 -10.72
CA ALA A 52 -2.74 1.50 -10.71
C ALA A 52 -3.32 1.62 -9.29
N VAL A 53 -3.12 0.59 -8.46
CA VAL A 53 -3.55 0.62 -7.05
C VAL A 53 -2.85 1.74 -6.29
N MET A 54 -1.53 1.90 -6.47
CA MET A 54 -0.74 2.94 -5.81
C MET A 54 -1.18 4.34 -6.24
N ALA A 55 -1.46 4.57 -7.53
CA ALA A 55 -1.93 5.86 -8.04
C ALA A 55 -3.30 6.23 -7.47
N ILE A 56 -4.28 5.32 -7.50
CA ILE A 56 -5.63 5.55 -6.98
C ILE A 56 -5.57 5.83 -5.48
N THR A 57 -4.81 5.01 -4.74
CA THR A 57 -4.68 5.15 -3.29
C THR A 57 -4.00 6.46 -2.92
N LEU A 58 -2.91 6.82 -3.59
CA LEU A 58 -2.18 8.07 -3.33
C LEU A 58 -3.05 9.29 -3.64
N ALA A 59 -3.83 9.28 -4.72
CA ALA A 59 -4.75 10.36 -5.03
C ALA A 59 -5.80 10.54 -3.92
N GLY A 60 -6.41 9.46 -3.45
CA GLY A 60 -7.36 9.51 -2.32
C GLY A 60 -6.72 10.00 -1.01
N ILE A 61 -5.48 9.58 -0.74
CA ILE A 61 -4.72 10.07 0.42
C ILE A 61 -4.49 11.57 0.35
N LEU A 62 -4.09 12.10 -0.81
CA LEU A 62 -3.82 13.53 -0.97
C LEU A 62 -5.10 14.38 -0.86
N GLU A 63 -6.21 13.87 -1.39
CA GLU A 63 -7.53 14.49 -1.24
C GLU A 63 -7.95 14.56 0.24
N ASP A 64 -7.95 13.42 0.94
CA ASP A 64 -8.33 13.34 2.35
C ASP A 64 -7.37 14.15 3.23
N TYR A 65 -6.07 14.14 2.93
CA TYR A 65 -5.09 14.96 3.65
C TYR A 65 -5.39 16.45 3.52
N LYS A 66 -5.75 16.92 2.32
CA LYS A 66 -6.14 18.31 2.10
C LYS A 66 -7.39 18.67 2.91
N VAL A 67 -8.43 17.84 2.87
CA VAL A 67 -9.69 18.07 3.59
C VAL A 67 -9.47 18.05 5.10
N GLY A 68 -8.82 17.01 5.62
CA GLY A 68 -8.51 16.86 7.04
C GLY A 68 -7.71 18.03 7.59
N ARG A 69 -6.67 18.49 6.87
CA ARG A 69 -5.81 19.60 7.33
C ARG A 69 -6.44 20.98 7.15
N LYS A 70 -7.14 21.24 6.03
CA LYS A 70 -7.59 22.60 5.68
C LYS A 70 -9.04 22.88 6.06
N ILE A 71 -9.91 21.88 5.99
CA ILE A 71 -11.35 22.03 6.25
C ILE A 71 -11.65 21.64 7.70
N ILE A 72 -11.29 20.41 8.10
CA ILE A 72 -11.59 19.89 9.43
C ILE A 72 -10.62 20.41 10.50
N ARG A 73 -9.40 20.79 10.09
CA ARG A 73 -8.32 21.30 10.97
C ARG A 73 -7.73 20.27 11.93
N PHE A 74 -7.72 19.00 11.53
CA PHE A 74 -6.96 17.98 12.25
C PHE A 74 -5.45 18.25 12.19
N SER A 75 -4.74 17.77 13.22
CA SER A 75 -3.28 17.78 13.22
C SER A 75 -2.74 16.87 12.12
N GLN A 76 -1.49 17.11 11.70
CA GLN A 76 -0.82 16.26 10.73
C GLN A 76 -0.82 14.79 11.15
N GLU A 77 -0.35 14.56 12.37
CA GLU A 77 -0.20 13.24 12.96
C GLU A 77 -1.53 12.50 13.02
N THR A 78 -2.63 13.19 13.33
CA THR A 78 -3.96 12.56 13.36
C THR A 78 -4.33 12.03 11.98
N VAL A 79 -4.22 12.86 10.95
CA VAL A 79 -4.57 12.47 9.57
C VAL A 79 -3.67 11.32 9.09
N GLU A 80 -2.35 11.43 9.30
CA GLU A 80 -1.40 10.38 8.91
C GLU A 80 -1.67 9.07 9.64
N ARG A 81 -2.03 9.11 10.93
CA ARG A 81 -2.37 7.91 11.71
C ARG A 81 -3.63 7.22 11.19
N GLU A 82 -4.67 7.97 10.86
CA GLU A 82 -5.91 7.41 10.29
C GLU A 82 -5.65 6.77 8.92
N ILE A 83 -4.83 7.41 8.07
CA ILE A 83 -4.40 6.84 6.77
C ILE A 83 -3.64 5.53 6.99
N ILE A 84 -2.64 5.52 7.88
CA ILE A 84 -1.85 4.32 8.20
C ILE A 84 -2.75 3.20 8.68
N MET A 85 -3.67 3.49 9.60
CA MET A 85 -4.61 2.51 10.13
C MET A 85 -5.47 1.89 9.02
N ALA A 86 -6.06 2.71 8.15
CA ALA A 86 -6.88 2.23 7.05
C ALA A 86 -6.11 1.32 6.09
N LEU A 87 -4.92 1.76 5.64
CA LEU A 87 -4.09 0.99 4.71
C LEU A 87 -3.61 -0.33 5.33
N GLN A 88 -3.20 -0.29 6.60
CA GLN A 88 -2.70 -1.46 7.32
C GLN A 88 -3.78 -2.51 7.53
N VAL A 89 -4.99 -2.11 7.92
CA VAL A 89 -6.14 -3.00 8.08
C VAL A 89 -6.47 -3.68 6.74
N MET A 90 -6.56 -2.91 5.66
CA MET A 90 -6.84 -3.47 4.33
C MET A 90 -5.76 -4.46 3.89
N ALA A 91 -4.48 -4.08 3.99
CA ALA A 91 -3.37 -4.94 3.60
C ALA A 91 -3.33 -6.24 4.42
N ALA A 92 -3.51 -6.15 5.73
CA ALA A 92 -3.49 -7.31 6.63
C ALA A 92 -4.64 -8.28 6.34
N ILE A 93 -5.87 -7.78 6.13
CA ILE A 93 -7.02 -8.64 5.83
C ILE A 93 -6.91 -9.25 4.43
N ILE A 94 -6.46 -8.48 3.42
CA ILE A 94 -6.21 -9.04 2.08
C ILE A 94 -5.17 -10.16 2.17
N ARG A 95 -4.12 -9.98 2.98
CA ARG A 95 -3.06 -10.98 3.14
C ARG A 95 -3.58 -12.30 3.73
N THR A 96 -4.48 -12.25 4.70
CA THR A 96 -4.97 -13.42 5.44
C THR A 96 -6.21 -14.03 4.79
N SER A 97 -7.09 -13.20 4.22
CA SER A 97 -8.45 -13.56 3.84
C SER A 97 -8.80 -13.20 2.39
N GLY A 98 -7.86 -12.60 1.64
CA GLY A 98 -8.07 -12.15 0.27
C GLY A 98 -9.05 -10.98 0.15
N ILE A 99 -9.28 -10.52 -1.08
CA ILE A 99 -10.15 -9.37 -1.36
C ILE A 99 -11.61 -9.62 -0.97
N TYR A 100 -12.12 -10.84 -1.17
CA TYR A 100 -13.49 -11.17 -0.79
C TYR A 100 -13.65 -11.29 0.74
N GLY A 101 -12.62 -11.75 1.45
CA GLY A 101 -12.58 -11.72 2.91
C GLY A 101 -12.56 -10.29 3.45
N LEU A 102 -11.83 -9.38 2.80
CA LEU A 102 -11.88 -7.95 3.11
C LEU A 102 -13.30 -7.40 2.98
N LEU A 103 -13.95 -7.60 1.84
CA LEU A 103 -15.32 -7.12 1.61
C LEU A 103 -16.34 -7.78 2.55
N LYS A 104 -16.10 -9.02 2.99
CA LYS A 104 -16.95 -9.69 3.99
C LYS A 104 -16.76 -9.09 5.39
N THR A 105 -15.55 -8.63 5.69
CA THR A 105 -15.18 -8.08 7.00
C THR A 105 -15.61 -6.62 7.13
N ILE A 106 -15.43 -5.84 6.07
CA ILE A 106 -15.85 -4.44 6.02
C ILE A 106 -17.35 -4.38 5.79
N ASN A 107 -18.10 -3.78 6.71
CA ASN A 107 -19.48 -3.43 6.46
C ASN A 107 -19.54 -2.27 5.45
N ILE A 108 -19.77 -2.59 4.16
CA ILE A 108 -19.75 -1.61 3.06
C ILE A 108 -20.84 -0.54 3.21
N GLU A 109 -22.02 -0.91 3.71
CA GLU A 109 -23.11 0.04 3.94
C GLU A 109 -22.69 1.10 4.99
N LEU A 110 -22.13 0.64 6.11
CA LEU A 110 -21.62 1.51 7.16
C LEU A 110 -20.46 2.38 6.66
N LEU A 111 -19.55 1.81 5.88
CA LEU A 111 -18.45 2.55 5.26
C LEU A 111 -18.97 3.68 4.36
N ILE A 112 -19.91 3.38 3.46
CA ILE A 112 -20.53 4.37 2.56
C ILE A 112 -21.19 5.48 3.38
N LYS A 113 -21.95 5.13 4.43
CA LYS A 113 -22.64 6.09 5.29
C LYS A 113 -21.64 7.04 5.95
N ASN A 114 -20.59 6.51 6.57
CA ASN A 114 -19.59 7.31 7.27
C ASN A 114 -18.74 8.15 6.31
N ALA A 115 -18.31 7.56 5.19
CA ALA A 115 -17.54 8.25 4.16
C ALA A 115 -18.36 9.36 3.47
N SER A 116 -19.68 9.24 3.40
CA SER A 116 -20.54 10.31 2.87
C SER A 116 -20.62 11.54 3.78
N ILE A 117 -20.43 11.38 5.11
CA ILE A 117 -20.45 12.50 6.07
C ILE A 117 -19.22 13.42 5.89
N ILE A 118 -18.10 12.83 5.46
CA ILE A 118 -16.84 13.57 5.23
C ILE A 118 -16.72 14.13 3.80
N HIS A 119 -17.77 14.03 2.99
CA HIS A 119 -17.90 14.75 1.73
C HIS A 119 -18.34 16.20 2.03
N LEU A 120 -17.37 17.05 2.31
CA LEU A 120 -17.54 18.41 2.81
C LEU A 120 -17.38 19.48 1.72
N THR A 121 -16.72 19.15 0.61
CA THR A 121 -16.43 20.10 -0.47
C THR A 121 -16.65 19.45 -1.84
N GLU A 122 -16.96 20.28 -2.85
CA GLU A 122 -17.25 19.82 -4.22
C GLU A 122 -16.01 19.26 -4.94
N ASP A 123 -14.81 19.57 -4.47
CA ASP A 123 -13.54 19.12 -5.06
C ASP A 123 -13.09 17.72 -4.59
N GLN A 124 -13.95 16.98 -3.88
CA GLN A 124 -13.70 15.61 -3.42
C GLN A 124 -14.12 14.54 -4.44
N GLU A 125 -13.64 14.68 -5.68
CA GLU A 125 -14.01 13.82 -6.81
C GLU A 125 -13.61 12.34 -6.60
N MET A 126 -12.50 12.08 -5.89
CA MET A 126 -12.03 10.71 -5.61
C MET A 126 -13.00 10.02 -4.66
N LEU A 127 -13.40 10.69 -3.59
CA LEU A 127 -14.38 10.20 -2.65
C LEU A 127 -15.74 9.97 -3.33
N GLU A 128 -16.22 10.93 -4.12
CA GLU A 128 -17.50 10.79 -4.84
C GLU A 128 -17.48 9.55 -5.76
N THR A 129 -16.42 9.40 -6.54
CA THR A 129 -16.22 8.27 -7.44
C THR A 129 -16.18 6.95 -6.67
N ALA A 130 -15.45 6.91 -5.55
CA ALA A 130 -15.37 5.73 -4.69
C ALA A 130 -16.73 5.34 -4.11
N LEU A 131 -17.48 6.30 -3.56
CA LEU A 131 -18.83 6.08 -3.04
C LEU A 131 -19.77 5.53 -4.11
N LYS A 132 -19.72 6.08 -5.33
CA LYS A 132 -20.52 5.59 -6.47
C LYS A 132 -20.16 4.15 -6.84
N LYS A 133 -18.87 3.80 -6.85
CA LYS A 133 -18.42 2.42 -7.15
C LYS A 133 -18.81 1.45 -6.04
N LEU A 134 -18.67 1.82 -4.78
CA LEU A 134 -19.02 0.97 -3.63
C LEU A 134 -20.54 0.71 -3.54
N LYS A 135 -21.38 1.68 -3.90
CA LYS A 135 -22.84 1.50 -3.99
C LYS A 135 -23.26 0.52 -5.09
N ASN A 136 -22.42 0.33 -6.11
CA ASN A 136 -22.74 -0.46 -7.31
C ASN A 136 -21.73 -1.61 -7.52
N ILE A 137 -21.34 -2.28 -6.44
CA ILE A 137 -20.51 -3.48 -6.52
C ILE A 137 -21.28 -4.57 -7.27
N ASP A 138 -20.61 -5.20 -8.24
CA ASP A 138 -21.16 -6.27 -9.07
C ASP A 138 -21.80 -7.39 -8.21
N PRO A 139 -23.06 -7.79 -8.47
CA PRO A 139 -23.71 -8.90 -7.78
C PRO A 139 -22.88 -10.19 -7.75
N GLU A 140 -22.10 -10.49 -8.79
CA GLU A 140 -21.23 -11.68 -8.82
C GLU A 140 -20.11 -11.60 -7.77
N ILE A 141 -19.62 -10.41 -7.46
CA ILE A 141 -18.65 -10.20 -6.37
C ILE A 141 -19.30 -10.57 -5.04
N TRP A 142 -20.55 -10.17 -4.81
CA TRP A 142 -21.27 -10.49 -3.57
C TRP A 142 -21.47 -11.98 -3.36
N GLU A 143 -21.72 -12.74 -4.42
CA GLU A 143 -21.79 -14.21 -4.34
C GLU A 143 -20.46 -14.83 -3.91
N LYS A 144 -19.33 -14.28 -4.34
CA LYS A 144 -17.99 -14.70 -3.90
C LYS A 144 -17.71 -14.28 -2.46
N VAL A 145 -18.14 -13.09 -2.05
CA VAL A 145 -18.04 -12.58 -0.67
C VAL A 145 -18.78 -13.48 0.30
N LYS A 146 -20.00 -13.92 -0.01
CA LYS A 146 -20.76 -14.85 0.85
C LYS A 146 -19.96 -16.11 1.20
N LYS A 147 -19.25 -16.66 0.21
CA LYS A 147 -18.44 -17.89 0.33
C LYS A 147 -17.05 -17.66 0.93
N ALA A 148 -16.60 -16.41 1.05
CA ALA A 148 -15.27 -16.10 1.55
C ALA A 148 -15.10 -16.50 3.04
N LYS A 149 -13.92 -17.01 3.37
CA LYS A 149 -13.52 -17.29 4.75
C LYS A 149 -12.76 -16.09 5.30
N ILE A 150 -13.07 -15.71 6.54
CA ILE A 150 -12.32 -14.71 7.29
C ILE A 150 -11.33 -15.47 8.15
N HIS A 151 -10.05 -15.20 7.94
CA HIS A 151 -8.96 -15.79 8.72
C HIS A 151 -8.51 -14.84 9.83
N PRO A 152 -7.97 -15.36 10.94
CA PRO A 152 -7.39 -14.54 12.00
C PRO A 152 -6.39 -13.55 11.42
N THR A 153 -6.57 -12.27 11.77
CA THR A 153 -5.74 -11.17 11.28
C THR A 153 -5.27 -10.35 12.47
N THR A 154 -3.96 -10.25 12.64
CA THR A 154 -3.36 -9.45 13.71
C THR A 154 -2.98 -8.08 13.17
N LEU A 155 -3.56 -7.02 13.73
CA LEU A 155 -3.16 -5.65 13.43
C LEU A 155 -1.88 -5.31 14.21
N VAL A 156 -0.84 -4.89 13.51
CA VAL A 156 0.48 -4.58 14.08
C VAL A 156 1.06 -3.35 13.39
N ASP A 157 1.66 -2.42 14.13
CA ASP A 157 2.57 -1.46 13.52
C ASP A 157 3.76 -2.23 12.97
N SER A 158 3.78 -2.43 11.65
CA SER A 158 4.78 -3.27 11.00
C SER A 158 6.21 -2.76 11.16
N GLN A 159 6.41 -1.44 11.24
CA GLN A 159 7.75 -0.87 11.36
C GLN A 159 8.23 -0.92 12.81
N GLU A 160 7.34 -0.65 13.76
CA GLU A 160 7.69 -0.79 15.18
C GLU A 160 7.92 -2.25 15.56
N LEU A 161 7.13 -3.18 15.02
CA LEU A 161 7.36 -4.61 15.19
C LEU A 161 8.72 -5.06 14.62
N VAL A 162 9.16 -4.50 13.49
CA VAL A 162 10.50 -4.77 12.96
C VAL A 162 11.60 -4.31 13.92
N LYS A 163 11.45 -3.13 14.55
CA LYS A 163 12.40 -2.66 15.57
C LYS A 163 12.39 -3.56 16.80
N GLU A 164 11.21 -3.90 17.29
CA GLU A 164 11.03 -4.75 18.45
C GLU A 164 11.66 -6.13 18.22
N LEU A 165 11.46 -6.73 17.04
CA LEU A 165 12.12 -7.98 16.66
C LEU A 165 13.64 -7.86 16.66
N ARG A 166 14.21 -6.76 16.12
CA ARG A 166 15.66 -6.55 16.13
C ARG A 166 16.22 -6.44 17.55
N THR A 167 15.48 -5.82 18.48
CA THR A 167 15.84 -5.72 19.90
C THR A 167 15.78 -7.07 20.59
N LEU A 168 14.70 -7.83 20.37
CA LEU A 168 14.42 -9.08 21.09
C LEU A 168 15.33 -10.24 20.69
N ILE A 169 15.53 -10.45 19.38
CA ILE A 169 16.24 -11.63 18.86
C ILE A 169 17.58 -11.29 18.20
N GLY A 170 17.96 -10.02 18.20
CA GLY A 170 19.17 -9.52 17.56
C GLY A 170 19.01 -9.30 16.05
N GLY A 171 19.78 -8.34 15.51
CA GLY A 171 19.66 -7.89 14.13
C GLY A 171 19.73 -9.00 13.09
N LYS A 172 20.73 -9.88 13.14
CA LYS A 172 20.89 -10.95 12.12
C LYS A 172 19.71 -11.93 12.10
N ALA A 173 19.20 -12.33 13.27
CA ALA A 173 18.07 -13.26 13.34
C ALA A 173 16.77 -12.58 12.86
N ALA A 174 16.57 -11.31 13.22
CA ALA A 174 15.45 -10.51 12.76
C ALA A 174 15.45 -10.34 11.22
N GLU A 175 16.60 -10.00 10.63
CA GLU A 175 16.73 -9.90 9.17
C GLU A 175 16.40 -11.22 8.46
N GLY A 176 16.87 -12.35 9.00
CA GLY A 176 16.52 -13.66 8.46
C GLY A 176 15.02 -13.98 8.58
N ALA A 177 14.35 -13.55 9.65
CA ALA A 177 12.91 -13.71 9.82
C ALA A 177 12.13 -12.84 8.81
N ILE A 178 12.55 -11.59 8.62
CA ILE A 178 11.96 -10.66 7.64
C ILE A 178 12.11 -11.20 6.22
N GLU A 179 13.31 -11.67 5.86
CA GLU A 179 13.58 -12.20 4.52
C GLU A 179 12.73 -13.44 4.21
N ARG A 180 12.64 -14.40 5.14
CA ARG A 180 11.80 -15.60 4.97
C ARG A 180 10.32 -15.24 4.84
N SER A 181 9.85 -14.27 5.64
CA SER A 181 8.46 -13.78 5.57
C SER A 181 8.17 -13.13 4.21
N MET A 182 9.08 -12.29 3.71
CA MET A 182 8.96 -11.63 2.40
C MET A 182 8.94 -12.65 1.26
N LYS A 183 9.82 -13.65 1.29
CA LYS A 183 9.84 -14.75 0.31
C LYS A 183 8.51 -15.51 0.29
N LYS A 184 7.97 -15.86 1.45
CA LYS A 184 6.65 -16.52 1.56
C LYS A 184 5.49 -15.67 1.04
N LEU A 185 5.63 -14.35 1.04
CA LEU A 185 4.61 -13.45 0.49
C LEU A 185 4.68 -13.36 -1.04
N PHE A 186 5.88 -13.19 -1.60
CA PHE A 186 6.04 -12.80 -3.01
C PHE A 186 6.60 -13.89 -3.93
N MET A 187 7.19 -14.95 -3.40
CA MET A 187 7.87 -15.99 -4.18
C MET A 187 7.19 -17.36 -4.14
N GLY A 188 6.21 -17.56 -3.24
CA GLY A 188 5.51 -18.84 -3.05
C GLY A 188 6.30 -19.78 -2.15
#